data_AF-E3GCY8-F1
#
_entry.id   AF-E3GCY8-F1
#
_cell.length_a   1.000
_cell.length_b   1.000
_cell.length_c   1.000
_cell.angle_alpha   90.00
_cell.angle_beta   90.00
_cell.angle_gamma   90.00
#
_symmetry.space_group_name_H-M   'P 1'
#
loop_
_entity.id
_entity.type
_entity.pdbx_description
1 polymer ?
#
loop_
_entity_poly.entity_id
_entity_poly.type
_entity_poly.pdbx_seq_one_letter_code
_entity_poly.pdbx_strand_id
1 'polypeptide(L)'
;MLKNFKIYSVIGIINTGLHWIIFFLCGSLGLLQAYSNLVAFAIASTFSYFMNSTFNFKKKANRVGYFLFILGLGSISFLIGALADTFLINKIITLVIFSGVSLILGFIYSKYIVFK
;
A
#
# COMPACT_ATOMS: atom_id res chain seq x y z
N MET A 1 13.14 15.84 1.97
CA MET A 1 12.60 14.70 2.75
C MET A 1 11.16 14.94 3.18
N LEU A 2 10.87 16.03 3.91
CA LEU A 2 9.50 16.38 4.32
C LEU A 2 8.54 16.59 3.14
N LYS A 3 9.00 17.25 2.06
CA LYS A 3 8.21 17.42 0.81
C LYS A 3 7.80 16.06 0.22
N ASN A 4 8.76 15.14 0.07
CA ASN A 4 8.49 13.82 -0.48
C ASN A 4 7.55 13.01 0.41
N PHE A 5 7.70 13.13 1.73
CA PHE A 5 6.80 12.48 2.68
C PHE A 5 5.37 13.00 2.55
N LYS A 6 5.18 14.33 2.48
CA LYS A 6 3.84 14.93 2.26
C LYS A 6 3.18 14.42 0.98
N ILE A 7 3.91 14.41 -0.14
CA ILE A 7 3.39 13.89 -1.41
C ILE A 7 3.08 12.39 -1.31
N TYR A 8 3.97 11.62 -0.67
CA TYR A 8 3.77 10.19 -0.43
C TYR A 8 2.50 9.92 0.38
N SER A 9 2.27 10.70 1.45
CA SER A 9 1.07 10.58 2.28
C SER A 9 -0.21 10.90 1.52
N VAL A 10 -0.21 11.95 0.68
CA VAL A 10 -1.38 12.27 -0.15
C VAL A 10 -1.67 11.15 -1.14
N ILE A 11 -0.65 10.62 -1.82
CA ILE A 11 -0.81 9.46 -2.71
C ILE A 11 -1.34 8.25 -1.94
N GLY A 12 -0.83 8.02 -0.72
CA GLY A 12 -1.28 6.96 0.17
C GLY A 12 -2.76 7.08 0.58
N ILE A 13 -3.24 8.29 0.85
CA ILE A 13 -4.67 8.52 1.15
C ILE A 13 -5.54 8.19 -0.08
N ILE A 14 -5.14 8.67 -1.26
CA ILE A 14 -5.87 8.39 -2.51
C ILE A 14 -5.86 6.88 -2.80
N ASN A 15 -4.73 6.22 -2.58
CA ASN A 15 -4.58 4.77 -2.72
C ASN A 15 -5.54 4.00 -1.81
N THR A 16 -5.64 4.39 -0.53
CA THR A 16 -6.56 3.73 0.40
C THR A 16 -8.01 3.91 -0.03
N GLY A 17 -8.38 5.12 -0.47
CA GLY A 17 -9.72 5.37 -1.03
C GLY A 17 -10.00 4.53 -2.27
N LEU A 18 -9.04 4.46 -3.20
CA LEU A 18 -9.14 3.64 -4.41
C LEU A 18 -9.28 2.14 -4.07
N HIS A 19 -8.51 1.66 -3.10
CA HIS A 19 -8.62 0.29 -2.61
C HIS A 19 -10.04 -0.02 -2.11
N TRP A 20 -10.62 0.86 -1.29
CA TRP A 20 -11.96 0.67 -0.76
C TRP A 20 -13.01 0.65 -1.88
N ILE A 21 -12.93 1.59 -2.82
CA ILE A 21 -13.85 1.66 -3.97
C ILE A 21 -13.82 0.35 -4.76
N ILE A 22 -12.63 -0.11 -5.15
CA ILE A 22 -12.49 -1.35 -5.91
C ILE A 22 -12.92 -2.57 -5.09
N PHE A 23 -12.57 -2.63 -3.81
CA PHE A 23 -12.94 -3.73 -2.92
C PHE A 23 -14.46 -3.89 -2.82
N PHE A 24 -15.18 -2.80 -2.55
CA PHE A 24 -16.64 -2.83 -2.46
C PHE A 24 -17.32 -3.09 -3.80
N LEU A 25 -16.76 -2.56 -4.90
CA LEU A 25 -17.25 -2.85 -6.25
C LEU A 25 -17.12 -4.34 -6.58
N CYS A 26 -15.94 -4.94 -6.36
CA CYS A 26 -15.74 -6.38 -6.55
C CYS A 26 -16.67 -7.21 -5.66
N GLY A 27 -16.84 -6.81 -4.39
CA GLY A 27 -17.79 -7.43 -3.48
C GLY A 27 -19.25 -7.37 -3.98
N SER A 28 -19.68 -6.23 -4.54
CA SER A 28 -21.02 -6.09 -5.12
C SER A 28 -21.26 -6.95 -6.36
N LEU A 29 -20.18 -7.34 -7.05
CA LEU A 29 -20.21 -8.27 -8.19
C LEU A 29 -20.18 -9.74 -7.77
N GLY A 30 -20.20 -10.03 -6.46
CA GLY A 30 -20.23 -11.39 -5.92
C GLY A 30 -18.86 -12.07 -5.76
N LEU A 31 -17.74 -11.33 -5.89
CA LEU A 31 -16.42 -11.89 -5.62
C LEU A 31 -16.24 -12.16 -4.13
N LEU A 32 -15.56 -13.27 -3.81
CA LEU A 32 -15.15 -13.54 -2.43
C LEU A 32 -14.22 -12.43 -1.92
N GLN A 33 -14.31 -12.15 -0.63
CA GLN A 33 -13.52 -11.11 0.04
C GLN A 33 -12.01 -11.20 -0.26
N ALA A 34 -11.45 -12.41 -0.32
CA ALA A 34 -10.04 -12.61 -0.64
C ALA A 34 -9.69 -12.13 -2.06
N TYR A 35 -10.51 -12.47 -3.06
CA TYR A 35 -10.32 -12.02 -4.44
C TYR A 35 -10.55 -10.52 -4.59
N SER A 36 -11.59 -9.97 -3.93
CA SER A 36 -11.85 -8.53 -3.92
C SER A 36 -10.68 -7.75 -3.31
N ASN A 37 -10.10 -8.24 -2.21
CA ASN A 37 -8.90 -7.65 -1.62
C ASN A 37 -7.69 -7.71 -2.55
N LEU A 38 -7.45 -8.87 -3.19
CA LEU A 38 -6.32 -9.02 -4.09
C LEU A 38 -6.39 -8.05 -5.28
N VAL A 39 -7.57 -7.94 -5.91
CA VAL A 39 -7.80 -7.02 -7.04
C VAL A 39 -7.67 -5.57 -6.60
N ALA A 40 -8.29 -5.20 -5.48
CA ALA A 40 -8.19 -3.86 -4.91
C ALA A 40 -6.74 -3.47 -4.58
N PHE A 41 -6.00 -4.38 -3.95
CA PHE A 41 -4.59 -4.17 -3.63
C PHE A 41 -3.73 -4.01 -4.88
N ALA A 42 -3.92 -4.85 -5.90
CA ALA A 42 -3.17 -4.77 -7.14
C ALA A 42 -3.40 -3.43 -7.86
N ILE A 43 -4.66 -3.02 -8.02
CA ILE A 43 -5.02 -1.76 -8.70
C ILE A 43 -4.51 -0.55 -7.91
N ALA A 44 -4.78 -0.51 -6.60
CA ALA A 44 -4.36 0.62 -5.76
C ALA A 44 -2.83 0.74 -5.70
N SER A 45 -2.12 -0.37 -5.46
CA SER A 45 -0.65 -0.35 -5.38
C SER A 45 -0.01 0.02 -6.71
N THR A 46 -0.60 -0.40 -7.83
CA THR A 46 -0.14 0.00 -9.17
C THR A 46 -0.28 1.50 -9.36
N PHE A 47 -1.43 2.06 -9.04
CA PHE A 47 -1.65 3.51 -9.05
C PHE A 47 -0.61 4.23 -8.17
N SER A 48 -0.43 3.78 -6.93
CA SER A 48 0.56 4.37 -6.01
C SER A 48 1.97 4.35 -6.55
N TYR A 49 2.38 3.27 -7.20
CA TYR A 49 3.72 3.14 -7.76
C TYR A 49 3.96 4.18 -8.85
N PHE A 50 3.05 4.29 -9.82
CA PHE A 50 3.18 5.25 -10.92
C PHE A 50 3.06 6.70 -10.45
N MET A 51 2.18 6.98 -9.48
CA MET A 51 2.06 8.32 -8.92
C MET A 51 3.32 8.72 -8.16
N ASN A 52 3.92 7.82 -7.39
CA ASN A 52 5.17 8.10 -6.69
C ASN A 52 6.35 8.22 -7.65
N SER A 53 6.42 7.42 -8.70
CA SER A 53 7.48 7.52 -9.71
C SER A 53 7.43 8.86 -10.44
N THR A 54 6.22 9.31 -10.79
CA THR A 54 6.01 10.50 -11.63
C THR A 54 6.04 11.79 -10.82
N PHE A 55 5.29 11.86 -9.72
CA PHE A 55 5.07 13.11 -8.98
C PHE A 55 5.98 13.28 -7.76
N ASN A 56 6.37 12.19 -7.10
CA ASN A 56 7.13 12.26 -5.85
C ASN A 56 8.65 12.18 -6.07
N PHE A 57 9.12 11.03 -6.59
CA PHE A 57 10.54 10.73 -6.71
C PHE A 57 11.12 11.09 -8.08
N LYS A 58 10.27 11.36 -9.09
CA LYS A 58 10.66 11.73 -10.47
C LYS A 58 11.64 10.73 -11.08
N LYS A 59 11.37 9.44 -10.89
CA LYS A 59 12.17 8.32 -11.40
C LYS A 59 11.38 7.58 -12.46
N LYS A 60 12.07 7.09 -13.49
CA LYS A 60 11.44 6.30 -14.55
C LYS A 60 10.91 4.99 -13.97
N ALA A 61 9.61 4.75 -14.14
CA ALA A 61 8.98 3.49 -13.77
C ALA A 61 9.68 2.33 -14.48
N ASN A 62 9.99 1.28 -13.73
CA ASN A 62 10.64 0.09 -14.26
C ASN A 62 10.08 -1.16 -13.56
N ARG A 63 10.26 -2.32 -14.20
CA ARG A 63 9.67 -3.58 -13.73
C ARG A 63 10.19 -3.98 -12.34
N VAL A 64 11.50 -3.82 -12.10
CA VAL A 64 12.13 -4.20 -10.82
C VAL A 64 11.57 -3.37 -9.67
N GLY A 65 11.52 -2.05 -9.83
CA GLY A 65 10.94 -1.14 -8.83
C GLY A 65 9.47 -1.46 -8.55
N TYR A 66 8.69 -1.78 -9.59
CA TYR A 66 7.29 -2.17 -9.42
C TYR A 66 7.14 -3.45 -8.58
N PHE A 67 7.90 -4.49 -8.89
CA PHE A 67 7.90 -5.73 -8.11
C PHE A 67 8.35 -5.50 -6.67
N LEU A 68 9.43 -4.74 -6.47
CA LEU A 68 9.92 -4.38 -5.14
C LEU A 68 8.85 -3.62 -4.35
N PHE A 69 8.13 -2.70 -4.99
CA PHE A 69 7.08 -1.92 -4.35
C PHE A 69 5.92 -2.79 -3.87
N ILE A 70 5.39 -3.65 -4.75
CA ILE A 70 4.30 -4.56 -4.42
C ILE A 70 4.71 -5.55 -3.32
N LEU A 71 5.89 -6.18 -3.46
CA LEU A 71 6.39 -7.13 -2.47
C LEU A 71 6.63 -6.45 -1.12
N GLY A 72 7.18 -5.23 -1.12
CA GLY A 72 7.42 -4.48 0.10
C GLY A 72 6.13 -4.18 0.86
N LEU A 73 5.13 -3.62 0.18
CA LEU A 73 3.84 -3.31 0.81
C LEU A 73 3.08 -4.57 1.23
N GLY A 74 3.06 -5.59 0.38
CA GLY A 74 2.43 -6.87 0.69
C GLY A 74 3.05 -7.56 1.91
N SER A 75 4.38 -7.54 2.00
CA SER A 75 5.10 -8.12 3.14
C SER A 75 4.81 -7.37 4.44
N ILE A 76 4.80 -6.04 4.42
CA ILE A 76 4.44 -5.24 5.62
C ILE A 76 3.02 -5.58 6.07
N SER A 77 2.07 -5.66 5.13
CA SER A 77 0.69 -6.01 5.45
C SER A 77 0.55 -7.40 6.04
N PHE A 78 1.19 -8.40 5.42
CA PHE A 78 1.17 -9.77 5.90
C PHE A 78 1.80 -9.90 7.28
N LEU A 79 2.98 -9.31 7.52
CA LEU A 79 3.67 -9.38 8.81
C LEU A 79 2.85 -8.75 9.94
N ILE A 80 2.28 -7.56 9.71
CA ILE A 80 1.46 -6.89 10.72
C ILE A 80 0.17 -7.68 10.99
N GLY A 81 -0.45 -8.24 9.93
CA GLY A 81 -1.61 -9.12 10.07
C GLY A 81 -1.28 -10.37 10.88
N ALA A 82 -0.21 -11.08 10.53
CA ALA A 82 0.22 -12.29 11.23
C ALA A 82 0.54 -12.03 12.71
N LEU A 83 1.25 -10.93 13.02
CA LEU A 83 1.51 -10.53 14.40
C LEU A 83 0.20 -10.25 15.13
N ALA A 84 -0.71 -9.48 14.53
CA ALA A 84 -2.00 -9.20 15.14
C ALA A 84 -2.82 -10.45 15.42
N ASP A 85 -2.81 -11.43 14.52
CA ASP A 85 -3.48 -12.72 14.72
C ASP A 85 -2.82 -13.51 15.87
N THR A 86 -1.49 -13.56 15.94
CA THR A 86 -0.77 -14.27 17.03
C THR A 86 -1.00 -13.66 18.41
N PHE A 87 -1.14 -12.33 18.48
CA PHE A 87 -1.36 -11.60 19.74
C PHE A 87 -2.83 -11.30 20.01
N LEU A 88 -3.76 -11.81 19.18
CA LEU A 88 -5.21 -11.58 19.27
C LEU A 88 -5.57 -10.09 19.38
N ILE A 89 -4.83 -9.24 18.65
CA ILE A 89 -5.00 -7.79 18.69
C ILE A 89 -6.33 -7.41 18.03
N ASN A 90 -7.05 -6.45 18.62
CA ASN A 90 -8.29 -5.93 18.05
C ASN A 90 -8.07 -5.38 16.63
N LYS A 91 -8.96 -5.75 15.69
CA LYS A 91 -8.89 -5.36 14.27
C LYS A 91 -8.73 -3.86 14.04
N ILE A 92 -9.37 -3.02 14.86
CA ILE A 92 -9.26 -1.55 14.76
C ILE A 92 -7.85 -1.10 15.13
N ILE A 93 -7.30 -1.66 16.22
CA ILE A 93 -5.94 -1.35 16.68
C ILE A 93 -4.93 -1.78 15.60
N THR A 94 -5.08 -2.99 15.07
CA THR A 94 -4.26 -3.50 13.96
C THR A 94 -4.31 -2.57 12.76
N LEU A 95 -5.47 -2.04 12.40
CA LEU A 95 -5.64 -1.15 11.26
C LEU A 95 -4.94 0.20 11.47
N VAL A 96 -4.99 0.76 12.68
CA VAL A 96 -4.28 2.00 13.05
C VAL A 96 -2.76 1.78 13.01
N ILE A 97 -2.28 0.69 13.61
CA ILE A 97 -0.85 0.33 13.61
C ILE A 97 -0.36 0.09 12.18
N PHE A 98 -1.07 -0.72 11.41
CA PHE A 98 -0.77 -0.98 10.00
C PHE A 98 -0.67 0.31 9.20
N SER A 99 -1.63 1.23 9.36
CA SER A 99 -1.65 2.49 8.62
C SER A 99 -0.44 3.37 8.94
N GLY A 100 -0.11 3.53 10.23
CA GLY A 100 1.04 4.33 10.65
C GLY A 100 2.38 3.71 10.23
N VAL A 101 2.55 2.41 10.47
CA VAL A 101 3.78 1.68 10.15
C VAL A 101 3.99 1.60 8.64
N SER A 102 2.95 1.27 7.87
CA SER A 102 3.01 1.21 6.40
C SER A 102 3.35 2.57 5.80
N LEU A 103 2.82 3.66 6.35
CA LEU A 103 3.14 5.01 5.87
C LEU A 103 4.63 5.34 6.06
N ILE A 104 5.17 5.11 7.26
CA ILE A 104 6.56 5.47 7.59
C ILE A 104 7.54 4.51 6.91
N LEU A 105 7.39 3.20 7.12
CA LEU A 105 8.29 2.19 6.56
C LEU A 105 8.15 2.12 5.04
N GLY A 106 6.93 2.19 4.51
CA GLY A 106 6.69 2.22 3.07
C GLY A 106 7.33 3.43 2.40
N PHE A 107 7.30 4.60 3.04
CA PHE A 107 8.02 5.78 2.54
C PHE A 107 9.53 5.58 2.51
N ILE A 108 10.11 5.10 3.62
CA ILE A 108 11.56 4.85 3.73
C ILE A 108 11.98 3.83 2.68
N TYR A 109 11.30 2.69 2.62
CA TYR A 109 11.53 1.63 1.63
C TYR A 109 11.42 2.16 0.19
N SER A 110 10.35 2.91 -0.10
CA SER A 110 10.15 3.49 -1.43
C SER A 110 11.28 4.43 -1.84
N LYS A 111 11.70 5.31 -0.93
CA LYS A 111 12.73 6.30 -1.22
C LYS A 111 14.11 5.70 -1.41
N TYR A 112 14.51 4.76 -0.55
CA TYR A 112 15.90 4.27 -0.51
C TYR A 112 16.13 2.99 -1.31
N ILE A 113 15.08 2.21 -1.59
CA ILE A 113 15.19 0.93 -2.28
C ILE A 113 14.45 0.98 -3.62
N VAL A 114 13.16 1.33 -3.63
CA VAL A 114 12.33 1.26 -4.85
C VAL A 114 12.71 2.29 -5.90
N PHE A 115 12.95 3.54 -5.48
CA PHE A 115 13.17 4.69 -6.36
C PHE A 115 14.59 5.28 -6.22
N LYS A 116 15.57 4.45 -5.88
CA LYS A 116 16.98 4.86 -5.78
C LYS A 116 17.52 5.41 -7.09
#